data_AF-K5XIS7-F1
#
_entry.id   AF-K5XIS7-F1
#
_cell.length_a   1.000
_cell.length_b   1.000
_cell.length_c   1.000
_cell.angle_alpha   90.00
_cell.angle_beta   90.00
_cell.angle_gamma   90.00
#
_symmetry.space_group_name_H-M   'P 1'
#
loop_
_entity.id
_entity.type
_entity.pdbx_description
1 polymer ?
#
loop_
_entity_poly.entity_id
_entity_poly.type
_entity_poly.pdbx_seq_one_letter_code
_entity_poly.pdbx_strand_id
1 'polypeptide(L)'
;MKMLSVIRDSGPEIEPEVFLRQILSCLRPMFCGWEVHPKVVKTALHSLVHRNLYSAATELANAYFSILPAGIDEETNAECMEMVHLLMSVDTKRGIPSFYANQKLLVALLRTHSSLQPSPDTFLLLLSSLRRAKKSSTVAFEVMASFRHRWGDRVFDDRVKQHILNLAEKEGRLDIAEKIRNQWDVNLGRFPVFEGTNTSLSLSYCEPCCGVVSCWLCVDVILIVPQLLRRRTFIRSVETLRTKFVSSNN
;
A
#
# COMPACT_ATOMS: atom_id res chain seq x y z
N MET A 1 11.68 -1.01 25.69
CA MET A 1 10.81 -2.20 25.63
C MET A 1 9.37 -2.03 26.18
N LYS A 2 8.90 -0.84 26.58
CA LYS A 2 7.51 -0.64 27.11
C LYS A 2 6.41 -0.50 26.04
N MET A 3 6.76 -0.30 24.77
CA MET A 3 5.76 -0.06 23.70
C MET A 3 5.06 -1.34 23.24
N LEU A 4 5.79 -2.48 23.23
CA LEU A 4 5.23 -3.77 22.85
C LEU A 4 4.20 -4.29 23.86
N SER A 5 4.32 -3.94 25.14
CA SER A 5 3.32 -4.33 26.15
C SER A 5 2.00 -3.58 25.99
N VAL A 6 2.05 -2.31 25.60
CA VAL A 6 0.82 -1.52 25.33
C VAL A 6 0.03 -2.07 24.13
N ILE A 7 0.74 -2.56 23.11
CA ILE A 7 0.10 -3.19 21.94
C ILE A 7 -0.48 -4.57 22.31
N ARG A 8 0.13 -5.29 23.25
CA ARG A 8 -0.30 -6.66 23.60
C ARG A 8 -1.51 -6.71 24.53
N ASP A 9 -1.71 -5.71 25.40
CA ASP A 9 -2.74 -5.73 26.46
C ASP A 9 -4.04 -4.98 26.14
N SER A 10 -4.18 -4.43 24.93
CA SER A 10 -5.42 -3.74 24.54
C SER A 10 -6.50 -4.77 24.17
N GLY A 11 -7.44 -5.02 25.09
CA GLY A 11 -8.56 -5.94 24.96
C GLY A 11 -9.54 -5.63 23.80
N PRO A 12 -10.56 -6.49 23.62
CA PRO A 12 -11.34 -6.59 22.36
C PRO A 12 -12.31 -5.43 22.04
N GLU A 13 -12.40 -4.39 22.87
CA GLU A 13 -13.46 -3.37 22.76
C GLU A 13 -12.98 -1.96 22.38
N ILE A 14 -11.68 -1.76 22.09
CA ILE A 14 -11.20 -0.42 21.72
C ILE A 14 -11.58 -0.14 20.26
N GLU A 15 -12.37 0.91 20.05
CA GLU A 15 -12.70 1.43 18.72
C GLU A 15 -11.43 1.60 17.87
N PRO A 16 -11.41 1.12 16.61
CA PRO A 16 -10.23 1.15 15.73
C PRO A 16 -9.55 2.52 15.63
N GLU A 17 -10.35 3.59 15.62
CA GLU A 17 -9.89 4.96 15.56
C GLU A 17 -9.15 5.38 16.83
N VAL A 18 -9.61 4.92 17.99
CA VAL A 18 -8.97 5.21 19.29
C VAL A 18 -7.64 4.46 19.38
N PHE A 19 -7.61 3.20 18.95
CA PHE A 19 -6.38 2.41 18.92
C PHE A 19 -5.35 2.99 17.95
N LEU A 20 -5.77 3.38 16.74
CA LEU A 20 -4.91 4.06 15.78
C LEU A 20 -4.42 5.40 16.33
N ARG A 21 -5.30 6.23 16.91
CA ARG A 21 -4.90 7.49 17.54
C ARG A 21 -3.93 7.27 18.69
N GLN A 22 -4.07 6.18 19.44
CA GLN A 22 -3.16 5.84 20.53
C GLN A 22 -1.81 5.36 20.00
N ILE A 23 -1.78 4.53 18.95
CA ILE A 23 -0.53 4.16 18.27
C ILE A 23 0.13 5.40 17.70
N LEU A 24 -0.61 6.20 16.93
CA LEU A 24 -0.10 7.43 16.34
C LEU A 24 0.32 8.43 17.40
N SER A 25 -0.39 8.56 18.54
CA SER A 25 0.04 9.46 19.62
C SER A 25 1.26 8.95 20.37
N CYS A 26 1.46 7.63 20.45
CA CYS A 26 2.70 7.05 20.94
C CYS A 26 3.87 7.22 19.96
N LEU A 27 3.60 7.15 18.65
CA LEU A 27 4.59 7.29 17.58
C LEU A 27 4.88 8.75 17.21
N ARG A 28 3.94 9.68 17.38
CA ARG A 28 4.06 11.10 17.03
C ARG A 28 5.22 11.81 17.71
N PRO A 29 5.45 11.68 19.03
CA PRO A 29 6.65 12.22 19.66
C PRO A 29 7.91 11.47 19.21
N MET A 30 7.77 10.29 18.58
CA MET A 30 8.89 9.58 17.97
C MET A 30 9.33 10.20 16.64
N PHE A 31 8.38 10.72 15.88
CA PHE A 31 8.63 11.37 14.60
C PHE A 31 9.22 12.79 14.68
N CYS A 32 9.47 13.32 15.89
CA CYS A 32 9.98 14.69 16.10
C CYS A 32 11.48 14.80 16.41
N GLY A 33 12.27 13.74 16.20
CA GLY A 33 13.73 13.86 16.41
C GLY A 33 14.55 12.58 16.39
N TRP A 34 13.95 11.43 16.09
CA TRP A 34 14.67 10.16 15.92
C TRP A 34 14.04 9.35 14.80
N GLU A 35 14.89 8.78 13.95
CA GLU A 35 14.47 7.91 12.85
C GLU A 35 13.81 6.66 13.44
N VAL A 36 12.49 6.57 13.33
CA VAL A 36 11.76 5.37 13.72
C VAL A 36 12.16 4.25 12.76
N HIS A 37 12.88 3.26 13.30
CA HIS A 37 13.36 2.13 12.52
C HIS A 37 12.18 1.39 11.84
N PRO A 38 12.25 1.08 10.53
CA PRO A 38 11.12 0.50 9.82
C PRO A 38 10.60 -0.82 10.44
N LYS A 39 11.47 -1.69 10.97
CA LYS A 39 11.07 -2.86 11.80
C LYS A 39 10.00 -2.59 12.87
N VAL A 40 10.05 -1.43 13.55
CA VAL A 40 9.07 -1.08 14.59
C VAL A 40 7.70 -0.81 13.95
N VAL A 41 7.68 -0.05 12.86
CA VAL A 41 6.47 0.27 12.10
C VAL A 41 5.88 -0.99 11.49
N LYS A 42 6.71 -1.86 10.90
CA LYS A 42 6.31 -3.18 10.39
C LYS A 42 5.62 -4.01 11.47
N THR A 43 6.15 -4.04 12.69
CA THR A 43 5.54 -4.77 13.82
C THR A 43 4.17 -4.20 14.22
N ALA A 44 4.04 -2.86 14.21
CA ALA A 44 2.76 -2.20 14.46
C ALA A 44 1.75 -2.50 13.34
N LEU A 45 2.19 -2.48 12.08
CA LEU A 45 1.37 -2.87 10.93
C LEU A 45 0.89 -4.31 11.03
N HIS A 46 1.75 -5.26 11.38
CA HIS A 46 1.36 -6.65 11.62
C HIS A 46 0.26 -6.75 12.67
N SER A 47 0.38 -5.99 13.76
CA SER A 47 -0.60 -5.98 14.84
C SER A 47 -1.95 -5.42 14.37
N LEU A 48 -1.95 -4.35 13.56
CA LEU A 48 -3.16 -3.76 12.99
C LEU A 48 -3.83 -4.70 11.97
N VAL A 49 -3.04 -5.30 11.08
CA VAL A 49 -3.50 -6.28 10.08
C VAL A 49 -4.11 -7.50 10.75
N HIS A 50 -3.47 -8.04 11.80
CA HIS A 50 -3.99 -9.20 12.53
C HIS A 50 -5.32 -8.92 13.24
N ARG A 51 -5.57 -7.66 13.61
CA ARG A 51 -6.83 -7.19 14.19
C ARG A 51 -7.88 -6.78 13.14
N ASN A 52 -7.63 -7.02 11.86
CA ASN A 52 -8.47 -6.58 10.72
C ASN A 52 -8.64 -5.06 10.61
N LEU A 53 -7.71 -4.27 11.16
CA LEU A 53 -7.74 -2.80 11.15
C LEU A 53 -7.00 -2.25 9.92
N TYR A 54 -7.46 -2.61 8.72
CA TYR A 54 -6.73 -2.37 7.47
C TYR A 54 -6.63 -0.89 7.07
N SER A 55 -7.67 -0.08 7.33
CA SER A 55 -7.62 1.37 7.08
C SER A 55 -6.52 2.01 7.93
N ALA A 56 -6.51 1.68 9.23
CA ALA A 56 -5.53 2.15 10.19
C ALA A 56 -4.10 1.71 9.82
N ALA A 57 -3.91 0.46 9.36
CA ALA A 57 -2.62 -0.01 8.88
C ALA A 57 -2.15 0.76 7.64
N THR A 58 -3.04 1.01 6.69
CA THR A 58 -2.73 1.77 5.47
C THR A 58 -2.38 3.22 5.79
N GLU A 59 -3.13 3.85 6.70
CA GLU A 59 -2.86 5.22 7.18
C GLU A 59 -1.51 5.31 7.89
N LEU A 60 -1.18 4.33 8.75
CA LEU A 60 0.12 4.28 9.43
C LEU A 60 1.27 4.15 8.42
N ALA A 61 1.14 3.27 7.42
CA ALA A 61 2.17 3.11 6.39
C ALA A 61 2.34 4.39 5.56
N ASN A 62 1.25 5.03 5.13
CA ASN A 62 1.32 6.29 4.40
C ASN A 62 1.98 7.41 5.22
N ALA A 63 1.61 7.54 6.49
CA ALA A 63 2.19 8.53 7.39
C ALA A 63 3.69 8.28 7.63
N TYR A 64 4.10 7.01 7.68
CA TYR A 64 5.50 6.65 7.79
C TYR A 64 6.28 6.94 6.50
N PHE A 65 5.74 6.58 5.35
CA PHE A 65 6.42 6.83 4.08
C PHE A 65 6.53 8.32 3.74
N SER A 66 5.59 9.16 4.19
CA SER A 66 5.64 10.60 3.94
C SER A 66 6.69 11.35 4.78
N ILE A 67 7.22 10.73 5.83
CA ILE A 67 8.27 11.33 6.68
C ILE A 67 9.67 10.78 6.38
N LEU A 68 9.80 9.79 5.49
CA LEU A 68 11.09 9.22 5.12
C LEU A 68 11.98 10.27 4.45
N PRO A 69 13.32 10.17 4.61
CA PRO A 69 14.25 11.03 3.90
C PRO A 69 14.17 10.76 2.39
N ALA A 70 14.36 11.80 1.57
CA ALA A 70 14.20 11.73 0.12
C ALA A 70 15.00 10.59 -0.54
N GLY A 71 16.19 10.31 -0.02
CA GLY A 71 16.98 9.12 -0.36
C GLY A 71 16.93 8.12 0.78
N ILE A 72 16.53 6.89 0.47
CA ILE A 72 16.62 5.74 1.38
C ILE A 72 17.64 4.74 0.83
N ASP A 73 18.31 4.03 1.73
CA ASP A 73 19.21 2.95 1.37
C ASP A 73 18.42 1.68 0.97
N GLU A 74 19.15 0.69 0.44
CA GLU A 74 18.55 -0.55 -0.06
C GLU A 74 17.91 -1.38 1.07
N GLU A 75 18.50 -1.38 2.27
CA GLU A 75 17.96 -2.07 3.45
C GLU A 75 16.62 -1.45 3.89
N THR A 76 16.54 -0.12 4.03
CA THR A 76 15.29 0.57 4.36
C THR A 76 14.24 0.38 3.28
N ASN A 77 14.63 0.43 1.99
CA ASN A 77 13.71 0.16 0.90
C ASN A 77 13.14 -1.26 0.98
N ALA A 78 13.98 -2.27 1.26
CA ALA A 78 13.54 -3.64 1.44
C ALA A 78 12.52 -3.75 2.58
N GLU A 79 12.81 -3.18 3.76
CA GLU A 79 11.86 -3.20 4.89
C GLU A 79 10.55 -2.47 4.59
N CYS A 80 10.60 -1.33 3.89
CA CYS A 80 9.41 -0.59 3.48
C CYS A 80 8.58 -1.41 2.48
N MET A 81 9.23 -2.10 1.54
CA MET A 81 8.55 -2.97 0.59
C MET A 81 7.92 -4.19 1.27
N GLU A 82 8.51 -4.73 2.34
CA GLU A 82 7.87 -5.77 3.15
C GLU A 82 6.58 -5.26 3.82
N MET A 83 6.53 -3.99 4.26
CA MET A 83 5.29 -3.39 4.76
C MET A 83 4.22 -3.29 3.67
N VAL A 84 4.62 -2.91 2.45
CA VAL A 84 3.72 -2.88 1.28
C VAL A 84 3.20 -4.29 0.98
N HIS A 85 4.07 -5.31 0.98
CA HIS A 85 3.68 -6.70 0.76
C HIS A 85 2.71 -7.20 1.83
N LEU A 86 2.96 -6.84 3.10
CA LEU A 86 2.05 -7.16 4.19
C LEU A 86 0.64 -6.60 3.93
N LEU A 87 0.54 -5.32 3.54
CA LEU A 87 -0.75 -4.69 3.24
C LEU A 87 -1.43 -5.29 2.01
N MET A 88 -0.68 -5.66 0.97
CA MET A 88 -1.21 -6.33 -0.21
C MET A 88 -1.68 -7.77 0.07
N SER A 89 -1.04 -8.46 1.03
CA SER A 89 -1.37 -9.85 1.38
C SER A 89 -2.70 -10.01 2.12
N VAL A 90 -3.27 -8.90 2.60
CA VAL A 90 -4.55 -8.87 3.30
C VAL A 90 -5.70 -9.36 2.43
N ASP A 91 -5.76 -8.91 1.18
CA ASP A 91 -6.83 -9.31 0.28
C ASP A 91 -6.52 -10.68 -0.31
N THR A 92 -6.97 -11.73 0.39
CA THR A 92 -6.84 -13.13 -0.06
C THR A 92 -7.83 -13.50 -1.15
N LYS A 93 -8.69 -12.55 -1.57
CA LYS A 93 -9.61 -12.76 -2.69
C LYS A 93 -8.81 -13.03 -3.96
N ARG A 94 -9.43 -13.80 -4.85
CA ARG A 94 -8.84 -14.17 -6.13
C ARG A 94 -9.67 -13.59 -7.25
N GLY A 95 -9.02 -13.31 -8.37
CA GLY A 95 -9.65 -12.78 -9.56
C GLY A 95 -9.23 -11.35 -9.87
N ILE A 96 -9.75 -10.86 -11.00
CA ILE A 96 -9.48 -9.53 -11.55
C ILE A 96 -9.83 -8.38 -10.58
N PRO A 97 -10.94 -8.41 -9.81
CA PRO A 97 -11.24 -7.31 -8.90
C PRO A 97 -10.19 -7.15 -7.79
N SER A 98 -9.72 -8.26 -7.22
CA SER A 98 -8.67 -8.25 -6.20
C SER A 98 -7.32 -7.80 -6.78
N PHE A 99 -7.01 -8.24 -8.01
CA PHE A 99 -5.85 -7.75 -8.74
C PHE A 99 -5.84 -6.22 -8.83
N TYR A 100 -6.92 -5.61 -9.33
CA TYR A 100 -6.99 -4.16 -9.48
C TYR A 100 -7.01 -3.42 -8.13
N ALA A 101 -7.63 -4.00 -7.10
CA ALA A 101 -7.59 -3.43 -5.75
C ALA A 101 -6.15 -3.39 -5.21
N ASN A 102 -5.42 -4.50 -5.33
CA ASN A 102 -4.02 -4.58 -4.91
C ASN A 102 -3.11 -3.70 -5.78
N GLN A 103 -3.36 -3.59 -7.07
CA GLN A 103 -2.63 -2.67 -7.95
C GLN A 103 -2.84 -1.22 -7.52
N LYS A 104 -4.08 -0.83 -7.21
CA LYS A 104 -4.42 0.52 -6.76
C LYS A 104 -3.75 0.84 -5.41
N LEU A 105 -3.79 -0.10 -4.47
CA LEU A 105 -3.13 0.04 -3.16
C LEU A 105 -1.62 0.20 -3.33
N LEU A 106 -0.98 -0.68 -4.11
CA LEU A 106 0.44 -0.62 -4.39
C LEU A 106 0.84 0.73 -5.00
N VAL A 107 0.12 1.19 -6.02
CA VAL A 107 0.41 2.48 -6.66
C VAL A 107 0.20 3.64 -5.68
N ALA A 108 -0.82 3.58 -4.81
CA ALA A 108 -1.04 4.62 -3.80
C ALA A 108 0.13 4.69 -2.80
N LEU A 109 0.57 3.54 -2.29
CA LEU A 109 1.70 3.46 -1.35
C LEU A 109 3.01 3.91 -2.01
N LEU A 110 3.33 3.44 -3.21
CA LEU A 110 4.55 3.85 -3.93
C LEU A 110 4.55 5.33 -4.34
N ARG A 111 3.39 5.99 -4.41
CA ARG A 111 3.30 7.44 -4.69
C ARG A 111 3.66 8.31 -3.49
N THR A 112 3.65 7.75 -2.28
CA THR A 112 4.00 8.51 -1.07
C THR A 112 5.48 8.84 -0.99
N HIS A 113 6.35 8.01 -1.60
CA HIS A 113 7.79 8.20 -1.57
C HIS A 113 8.46 7.72 -2.86
N SER A 114 9.20 8.60 -3.53
CA SER A 114 9.76 8.35 -4.87
C SER A 114 10.86 7.28 -4.90
N SER A 115 11.59 7.09 -3.80
CA SER A 115 12.66 6.12 -3.71
C SER A 115 12.17 4.69 -3.45
N LEU A 116 10.88 4.49 -3.16
CA LEU A 116 10.31 3.16 -3.02
C LEU A 116 10.20 2.47 -4.37
N GLN A 117 10.76 1.27 -4.46
CA GLN A 117 10.83 0.52 -5.69
C GLN A 117 10.28 -0.89 -5.52
N PRO A 118 9.34 -1.32 -6.38
CA PRO A 118 8.87 -2.70 -6.37
C PRO A 118 10.01 -3.67 -6.71
N SER A 119 9.94 -4.88 -6.15
CA SER A 119 10.82 -6.00 -6.46
C SER A 119 10.09 -7.05 -7.30
N PRO A 120 10.78 -8.08 -7.81
CA PRO A 120 10.12 -9.22 -8.45
C PRO A 120 9.04 -9.85 -7.56
N ASP A 121 9.26 -9.92 -6.25
CA ASP A 121 8.27 -10.45 -5.30
C ASP A 121 7.01 -9.57 -5.22
N THR A 122 7.14 -8.23 -5.33
CA THR A 122 5.98 -7.33 -5.42
C THR A 122 5.10 -7.67 -6.62
N PHE A 123 5.73 -7.93 -7.78
CA PHE A 123 5.01 -8.24 -9.00
C PHE A 123 4.36 -9.63 -8.93
N LEU A 124 5.08 -10.63 -8.43
CA LEU A 124 4.55 -11.97 -8.21
C LEU A 124 3.37 -11.96 -7.22
N LEU A 125 3.46 -11.18 -6.14
CA LEU A 125 2.37 -11.01 -5.18
C LEU A 125 1.14 -10.42 -5.86
N LEU A 126 1.33 -9.40 -6.70
CA LEU A 126 0.23 -8.81 -7.47
C LEU A 126 -0.42 -9.83 -8.42
N LEU A 127 0.39 -10.56 -9.19
CA LEU A 127 -0.09 -11.58 -10.14
C LEU A 127 -0.73 -12.80 -9.48
N SER A 128 -0.40 -13.09 -8.21
CA SER A 128 -0.94 -14.24 -7.49
C SER A 128 -2.48 -14.27 -7.47
N SER A 129 -3.11 -13.09 -7.42
CA SER A 129 -4.56 -12.90 -7.49
C SER A 129 -5.17 -13.34 -8.83
N LEU A 130 -4.39 -13.33 -9.92
CA LEU A 130 -4.84 -13.69 -11.27
C LEU A 130 -4.81 -15.20 -11.55
N ARG A 131 -4.22 -16.02 -10.67
CA ARG A 131 -4.03 -17.46 -10.93
C ARG A 131 -5.31 -18.21 -11.32
N ARG A 132 -6.48 -17.78 -10.83
CA ARG A 132 -7.80 -18.36 -11.19
C ARG A 132 -8.68 -17.46 -12.06
N ALA A 133 -8.21 -16.26 -12.41
CA ALA A 133 -8.95 -15.37 -13.29
C ALA A 133 -9.02 -15.90 -14.72
N LYS A 134 -10.07 -15.50 -15.46
CA LYS A 134 -10.12 -15.56 -16.92
C LYS A 134 -9.40 -14.32 -17.48
N LYS A 135 -8.79 -14.41 -18.67
CA LYS A 135 -8.00 -13.34 -19.29
C LYS A 135 -6.80 -12.86 -18.44
N SER A 136 -6.38 -13.67 -17.46
CA SER A 136 -5.22 -13.47 -16.60
C SER A 136 -3.92 -13.25 -17.38
N SER A 137 -3.73 -13.93 -18.52
CA SER A 137 -2.54 -13.77 -19.35
C SER A 137 -2.45 -12.38 -19.99
N THR A 138 -3.57 -11.86 -20.51
CA THR A 138 -3.64 -10.55 -21.15
C THR A 138 -3.40 -9.45 -20.12
N VAL A 139 -4.09 -9.53 -18.98
CA VAL A 139 -3.91 -8.58 -17.87
C VAL A 139 -2.47 -8.62 -17.34
N ALA A 140 -1.90 -9.81 -17.13
CA ALA A 140 -0.52 -9.94 -16.66
C ALA A 140 0.49 -9.32 -17.65
N PHE A 141 0.28 -9.52 -18.96
CA PHE A 141 1.13 -8.97 -20.01
C PHE A 141 1.06 -7.44 -20.09
N GLU A 142 -0.15 -6.86 -20.04
CA GLU A 142 -0.34 -5.40 -20.02
C GLU A 142 0.30 -4.73 -18.79
N VAL A 143 0.18 -5.39 -17.64
CA VAL A 143 0.72 -4.88 -16.38
C VAL A 143 2.24 -5.03 -16.36
N MET A 144 2.78 -6.13 -16.90
CA MET A 144 4.22 -6.28 -17.12
C MET A 144 4.78 -5.11 -17.95
N ALA A 145 4.15 -4.80 -19.10
CA ALA A 145 4.57 -3.68 -19.95
C ALA A 145 4.55 -2.34 -19.19
N SER A 146 3.50 -2.10 -18.42
CA SER A 146 3.36 -0.88 -17.59
C SER A 146 4.41 -0.80 -16.48
N PHE A 147 4.69 -1.91 -15.80
CA PHE A 147 5.69 -1.97 -14.73
C PHE A 147 7.10 -1.80 -15.29
N ARG A 148 7.41 -2.44 -16.42
CA ARG A 148 8.69 -2.28 -17.14
C ARG A 148 8.92 -0.85 -17.57
N HIS A 149 7.90 -0.20 -18.12
CA HIS A 149 8.00 1.21 -18.51
C HIS A 149 8.34 2.13 -17.33
N ARG A 150 7.78 1.86 -16.14
CA ARG A 150 7.92 2.76 -14.98
C ARG A 150 9.15 2.48 -14.11
N TRP A 151 9.50 1.21 -13.91
CA TRP A 151 10.55 0.82 -12.97
C TRP A 151 11.73 0.08 -13.61
N GLY A 152 11.70 -0.14 -14.93
CA GLY A 152 12.72 -0.85 -15.67
C GLY A 152 12.70 -2.36 -15.45
N ASP A 153 13.78 -3.03 -15.87
CA ASP A 153 13.85 -4.50 -15.89
C ASP A 153 14.17 -5.14 -14.53
N ARG A 154 14.65 -4.36 -13.55
CA ARG A 154 14.99 -4.84 -12.20
C ARG A 154 13.83 -5.51 -11.44
N VAL A 155 12.60 -5.27 -11.86
CA VAL A 155 11.39 -5.85 -11.25
C VAL A 155 11.02 -7.21 -11.85
N PHE A 156 11.78 -7.68 -12.86
CA PHE A 156 11.53 -8.92 -13.58
C PHE A 156 12.71 -9.86 -13.44
N ASP A 157 12.44 -11.05 -12.89
CA ASP A 157 13.36 -12.17 -12.84
C ASP A 157 12.76 -13.39 -13.58
N ASP A 158 13.52 -14.48 -13.68
CA ASP A 158 13.04 -15.70 -14.32
C ASP A 158 11.78 -16.27 -13.63
N ARG A 159 11.57 -16.01 -12.33
CA ARG A 159 10.35 -16.44 -11.65
C ARG A 159 9.14 -15.70 -12.20
N VAL A 160 9.25 -14.39 -12.44
CA VAL A 160 8.22 -13.60 -13.10
C VAL A 160 7.97 -14.09 -14.53
N LYS A 161 9.04 -14.36 -15.30
CA LYS A 161 8.94 -14.94 -16.66
C LYS A 161 8.06 -16.17 -16.66
N GLN A 162 8.44 -17.15 -15.84
CA GLN A 162 7.76 -18.43 -15.75
C GLN A 162 6.32 -18.26 -15.26
N HIS A 163 6.07 -17.33 -14.34
CA HIS A 163 4.71 -17.05 -13.88
C HIS A 163 3.81 -16.55 -15.01
N ILE A 164 4.28 -15.61 -15.84
CA ILE A 164 3.51 -15.09 -16.98
C ILE A 164 3.32 -16.17 -18.05
N LEU A 165 4.35 -16.96 -18.35
CA LEU A 165 4.24 -18.09 -19.28
C LEU A 165 3.19 -19.09 -18.84
N ASN A 166 3.20 -19.47 -17.56
CA ASN A 166 2.19 -20.37 -16.99
C ASN A 166 0.76 -19.79 -17.12
N LEU A 167 0.58 -18.48 -16.93
CA LEU A 167 -0.72 -17.83 -17.14
C LEU A 167 -1.14 -17.84 -18.62
N ALA A 168 -0.21 -17.62 -19.54
CA ALA A 168 -0.46 -17.66 -20.98
C ALA A 168 -0.82 -19.06 -21.47
N GLU A 169 -0.08 -20.09 -21.05
CA GLU A 169 -0.32 -21.49 -21.39
C GLU A 169 -1.65 -21.98 -20.84
N LYS A 170 -1.97 -21.64 -19.58
CA LYS A 170 -3.28 -21.92 -18.97
C LYS A 170 -4.44 -21.39 -19.81
N GLU A 171 -4.26 -20.25 -20.47
CA GLU A 171 -5.31 -19.62 -21.29
C GLU A 171 -5.23 -19.95 -22.78
N GLY A 172 -4.29 -20.79 -23.19
CA GLY A 172 -4.05 -21.12 -24.60
C GLY A 172 -3.55 -19.92 -25.43
N ARG A 173 -3.02 -18.87 -24.78
CA ARG A 173 -2.51 -17.66 -25.43
C ARG A 173 -1.05 -17.82 -25.83
N LEU A 174 -0.82 -18.71 -26.80
CA LEU A 174 0.51 -19.01 -27.33
C LEU A 174 1.18 -17.77 -27.93
N ASP A 175 0.40 -16.83 -28.46
CA ASP A 175 0.87 -15.53 -28.95
C ASP A 175 1.59 -14.72 -27.87
N ILE A 176 1.08 -14.72 -26.63
CA ILE A 176 1.71 -14.05 -25.49
C ILE A 176 2.94 -14.85 -25.04
N ALA A 177 2.82 -16.18 -24.98
CA ALA A 177 3.92 -17.04 -24.55
C ALA A 177 5.14 -16.91 -25.48
N GLU A 178 4.94 -16.92 -26.79
CA GLU A 178 5.99 -16.73 -27.79
C GLU A 178 6.63 -15.35 -27.70
N LYS A 179 5.82 -14.28 -27.54
CA LYS A 179 6.34 -12.94 -27.28
C LYS A 179 7.26 -12.98 -26.07
N ILE A 180 6.78 -13.44 -24.91
CA ILE A 180 7.59 -13.51 -23.69
C ILE A 180 8.87 -14.31 -23.91
N ARG A 181 8.84 -15.49 -24.54
CA ARG A 181 10.06 -16.29 -24.79
C ARG A 181 11.08 -15.55 -25.66
N ASN A 182 10.62 -14.91 -26.73
CA ASN A 182 11.49 -14.23 -27.68
C ASN A 182 11.98 -12.85 -27.19
N GLN A 183 11.23 -12.24 -26.29
CA GLN A 183 11.38 -10.83 -25.88
C GLN A 183 11.83 -10.66 -24.44
N TRP A 184 12.10 -11.74 -23.71
CA TRP A 184 12.48 -11.64 -22.30
C TRP A 184 13.84 -10.97 -22.11
N ASP A 185 14.81 -11.31 -22.96
CA ASP A 185 16.22 -10.91 -22.83
C ASP A 185 16.61 -9.76 -23.77
N VAL A 186 15.75 -9.44 -24.75
CA VAL A 186 16.01 -8.38 -25.70
C VAL A 186 15.56 -7.07 -25.05
N ASN A 187 16.49 -6.13 -24.86
CA ASN A 187 16.25 -4.74 -24.47
C ASN A 187 15.09 -4.16 -25.30
N LEU A 188 13.87 -4.27 -24.81
CA LEU A 188 12.68 -3.82 -25.51
C LEU A 188 12.25 -2.49 -24.93
N GLY A 189 13.00 -1.48 -25.37
CA GLY A 189 12.48 -0.13 -25.44
C GLY A 189 11.17 -0.16 -26.22
N ARG A 190 10.07 0.11 -25.52
CA ARG A 190 8.74 0.41 -26.06
C ARG A 190 7.87 -0.83 -26.40
N PHE A 191 7.35 -1.47 -25.36
CA PHE A 191 6.07 -2.18 -25.50
C PHE A 191 4.96 -1.16 -25.78
N PRO A 192 4.05 -1.42 -26.73
CA PRO A 192 2.89 -0.55 -26.93
C PRO A 192 2.03 -0.58 -25.67
N VAL A 193 1.87 0.59 -25.04
CA VAL A 193 0.84 0.81 -24.03
C VAL A 193 -0.49 0.61 -24.75
N PHE A 194 -1.25 -0.42 -24.37
CA PHE A 194 -2.56 -0.67 -24.96
C PHE A 194 -3.53 0.38 -24.41
N GLU A 195 -3.66 1.50 -25.11
CA GLU A 195 -4.73 2.48 -24.90
C GLU A 195 -6.04 1.87 -25.41
N GLY A 196 -6.70 1.07 -24.58
CA GLY A 196 -8.05 0.62 -24.92
C GLY A 196 -8.52 -0.62 -24.19
N THR A 197 -9.15 -0.44 -23.02
CA THR A 197 -10.58 -0.71 -22.88
C THR A 197 -11.15 0.18 -21.78
N ASN A 198 -12.33 0.72 -22.04
CA ASN A 198 -13.06 1.72 -21.25
C ASN A 198 -13.52 1.20 -19.87
N THR A 199 -12.57 0.99 -18.96
CA THR A 199 -12.81 1.15 -17.52
C THR A 199 -11.89 2.26 -17.05
N SER A 200 -12.47 3.44 -16.94
CA SER A 200 -11.86 4.71 -16.54
C SER A 200 -10.93 4.58 -15.33
N LEU A 201 -9.66 4.33 -15.57
CA LEU A 201 -8.54 4.85 -14.79
C LEU A 201 -7.47 5.24 -15.80
N SER A 202 -7.79 6.31 -16.55
CA SER A 202 -6.75 7.19 -17.05
C SER A 202 -5.87 7.57 -15.85
N LEU A 203 -4.68 6.98 -15.80
CA LEU A 203 -3.53 7.61 -15.15
C LEU A 203 -3.19 8.84 -15.98
N SER A 204 -4.03 9.88 -15.92
CA SER A 204 -3.62 11.20 -16.36
C SER A 204 -2.53 11.66 -15.39
N TYR A 205 -1.29 11.53 -15.83
CA TYR A 205 -0.14 12.10 -15.17
C TYR A 205 -0.18 13.61 -15.34
N CYS A 206 -0.29 14.34 -14.22
CA CYS A 206 0.43 15.60 -14.11
C CYS A 206 1.87 15.25 -13.79
N GLU A 207 2.81 15.68 -14.63
CA GLU A 207 4.24 15.63 -14.31
C GLU A 207 4.50 16.35 -12.98
N PRO A 208 5.39 15.84 -12.12
CA PRO A 208 5.87 16.62 -10.99
C PRO A 208 6.79 17.73 -11.53
N CYS A 209 6.28 18.95 -11.58
CA CYS A 209 7.12 20.14 -11.73
C CYS A 209 8.15 20.15 -10.60
N CYS A 210 9.41 19.87 -10.91
CA CYS A 210 10.55 20.19 -10.06
C CYS A 210 10.59 21.72 -9.87
N GLY A 211 10.55 22.19 -8.62
CA GLY A 211 10.61 23.62 -8.34
C GLY A 211 10.56 23.99 -6.85
N VAL A 212 11.67 23.79 -6.13
CA VAL A 212 12.26 24.75 -5.17
C VAL A 212 11.35 25.30 -4.03
N VAL A 213 11.63 24.83 -2.80
CA VAL A 213 11.38 25.35 -1.43
C VAL A 213 9.98 25.80 -0.96
N SER A 214 9.63 25.26 0.22
CA SER A 214 8.81 25.86 1.27
C SER A 214 7.30 26.01 1.02
N CYS A 215 6.53 25.01 1.49
CA CYS A 215 5.17 25.27 1.98
C CYS A 215 4.72 24.24 3.02
N TRP A 216 5.16 24.41 4.27
CA TRP A 216 4.68 23.64 5.44
C TRP A 216 3.38 24.21 6.05
N LEU A 217 2.59 24.98 5.27
CA LEU A 217 1.37 25.66 5.76
C LEU A 217 0.08 25.31 4.98
N CYS A 218 0.08 24.25 4.17
CA CYS A 218 -1.11 23.78 3.45
C CYS A 218 -1.62 22.39 3.85
N VAL A 219 -1.27 21.89 5.05
CA VAL A 219 -1.78 20.58 5.54
C VAL A 219 -3.03 20.72 6.43
N ASP A 220 -3.46 21.94 6.76
CA ASP A 220 -4.77 22.13 7.37
C ASP A 220 -5.83 22.37 6.28
N VAL A 221 -6.86 21.51 6.29
CA VAL A 221 -8.13 21.61 5.54
C VAL A 221 -8.14 21.04 4.11
N ILE A 222 -8.02 19.71 3.97
CA ILE A 222 -8.92 18.91 3.11
C ILE A 222 -9.25 17.59 3.83
N LEU A 223 -9.96 17.70 4.95
CA LEU A 223 -10.86 16.65 5.43
C LEU A 223 -12.25 16.97 4.89
N ILE A 224 -12.56 16.48 3.69
CA ILE A 224 -13.95 16.38 3.21
C ILE A 224 -14.15 14.97 2.66
N VAL A 225 -14.47 14.05 3.57
CA VAL A 225 -15.39 12.94 3.30
C VAL A 225 -16.72 13.32 3.95
N PRO A 226 -17.76 13.74 3.20
CA PRO A 226 -19.09 13.94 3.73
C PRO A 226 -19.92 12.70 3.39
N GLN A 227 -19.65 11.59 4.06
CA GLN A 227 -20.55 10.42 4.11
C GLN A 227 -20.38 9.81 5.49
N LEU A 228 -21.28 10.16 6.42
CA LEU A 228 -21.65 9.48 7.68
C LEU A 228 -22.21 10.42 8.77
N LEU A 229 -22.72 11.61 8.41
CA LEU A 229 -23.67 12.34 9.26
C LEU A 229 -25.08 11.74 9.16
N ARG A 230 -25.25 10.53 9.72
CA ARG A 230 -26.54 10.05 10.25
C ARG A 230 -26.28 9.15 11.46
N ARG A 231 -26.01 9.78 12.61
CA ARG A 231 -26.41 9.30 13.95
C ARG A 231 -26.08 10.39 14.97
N ARG A 232 -27.07 11.26 15.22
CA ARG A 232 -27.01 12.41 16.12
C ARG A 232 -27.12 12.04 17.61
N THR A 233 -26.74 10.83 18.01
CA THR A 233 -26.97 10.31 19.37
C THR A 233 -25.70 10.06 20.19
N PHE A 234 -24.49 10.19 19.63
CA PHE A 234 -23.27 9.82 20.36
C PHE A 234 -22.66 10.94 21.23
N ILE A 235 -23.01 12.20 21.00
CA ILE A 235 -22.41 13.34 21.72
C ILE A 235 -22.84 13.39 23.21
N ARG A 236 -23.96 12.77 23.60
CA ARG A 236 -24.40 12.72 25.01
C ARG A 236 -23.63 11.72 25.89
N SER A 237 -23.00 10.69 25.32
CA SER A 237 -22.30 9.67 26.12
C SER A 237 -20.92 10.14 26.61
N VAL A 238 -20.26 11.05 25.90
CA VAL A 238 -18.89 11.49 26.25
C VAL A 238 -18.91 12.54 27.38
N GLU A 239 -19.93 13.39 27.46
CA GLU A 239 -20.10 14.32 28.59
C GLU A 239 -20.46 13.61 29.90
N THR A 240 -21.12 12.46 29.84
CA THR A 240 -21.51 11.68 31.03
C THR A 240 -20.30 10.95 31.66
N LEU A 241 -19.24 10.67 30.88
CA LEU A 241 -18.02 10.05 31.40
C LEU A 241 -17.06 11.08 32.03
N ARG A 242 -17.12 12.34 31.62
CA ARG A 242 -16.27 13.41 32.17
C ARG A 242 -16.69 13.85 33.57
N THR A 243 -17.99 13.79 33.89
CA THR A 243 -18.50 14.15 35.23
C THR A 243 -18.27 13.05 36.27
N LYS A 244 -18.22 11.77 35.87
CA LYS A 244 -17.92 10.66 36.81
C LYS A 244 -16.46 10.61 37.25
N PHE A 245 -15.52 11.10 36.44
CA PHE A 245 -14.09 11.06 36.78
C PHE A 245 -13.67 12.16 37.78
N VAL A 246 -14.44 13.26 37.89
CA VAL A 246 -14.14 14.34 38.85
C VAL A 246 -14.68 14.04 40.25
N SER A 247 -15.64 13.12 40.39
CA SER A 247 -16.28 12.81 41.68
C SER A 247 -15.59 11.69 42.48
N SER A 248 -14.48 11.13 42.01
CA SER A 248 -13.79 10.02 42.69
C SER A 248 -12.44 10.41 43.30
N ASN A 249 -12.12 11.70 43.35
CA ASN A 249 -10.85 12.24 43.87
C ASN A 249 -11.02 13.29 44.98
N ASN A 250 -12.18 13.28 45.67
CA ASN A 250 -12.40 13.98 46.94
C ASN A 250 -12.99 13.01 47.96
#